data_AF-A0A9P6AD29-F1
#
_entry.id   AF-A0A9P6AD29-F1
#
_cell.length_a   1.000
_cell.length_b   1.000
_cell.length_c   1.000
_cell.angle_alpha   90.00
_cell.angle_beta   90.00
_cell.angle_gamma   90.00
#
_symmetry.space_group_name_H-M   'P 1'
#
loop_
_entity.id
_entity.type
_entity.pdbx_description
1 polymer ?
#
loop_
_entity_poly.entity_id
_entity_poly.type
_entity_poly.pdbx_seq_one_letter_code
_entity_poly.pdbx_strand_id
1 'polypeptide(L)'
;MCTPRLPASPTTIHLTATESTMFAVPEATIGCFPDVGSTYVLVRLDAEIGTYLAVMGNSMAGYQVYHLCIATHYIPSHHIPPILERLGALKGLGPHSVNETLDEFDRKPSSRLEVEFQLSIGRGQVRVGR
;
A
#
# COMPACT_ATOMS: atom_id res chain seq x y z
N MET A 1 8.71 10.54 -4.91
CA MET A 1 8.68 9.91 -3.57
C MET A 1 7.26 10.04 -3.07
N CYS A 2 6.65 8.95 -2.64
CA CYS A 2 5.30 8.94 -2.11
C CYS A 2 5.32 9.73 -0.80
N THR A 3 4.95 11.01 -0.84
CA THR A 3 4.71 11.78 0.38
C THR A 3 3.29 11.46 0.80
N PRO A 4 3.07 10.70 1.89
CA PRO A 4 1.72 10.47 2.36
C PRO A 4 1.09 11.84 2.62
N ARG A 5 -0.04 12.11 1.96
CA ARG A 5 -0.84 13.32 2.22
C ARG A 5 -1.56 13.22 3.58
N LEU A 6 -1.47 12.06 4.24
CA LEU A 6 -1.82 11.91 5.65
C LEU A 6 -0.64 12.32 6.54
N PRO A 7 -0.85 13.15 7.56
CA PRO A 7 0.21 13.50 8.50
C PRO A 7 0.68 12.23 9.20
N ALA A 8 1.98 11.95 9.12
CA ALA A 8 2.66 10.97 9.96
C ALA A 8 2.63 11.47 11.41
N SER A 9 1.47 11.42 12.05
CA SER A 9 1.34 11.70 13.48
C SER A 9 1.56 10.41 14.27
N PRO A 10 2.04 10.51 15.50
CA PRO A 10 2.25 9.36 16.39
C PRO A 10 0.93 8.68 16.86
N THR A 11 -0.18 8.74 16.12
CA THR A 11 -1.40 7.97 16.40
C THR A 11 -1.86 7.15 15.18
N THR A 12 -0.95 6.98 14.22
CA THR A 12 -1.27 6.47 12.88
C THR A 12 -1.43 4.94 12.84
N ILE A 13 -2.35 4.51 11.99
CA ILE A 13 -2.63 3.11 11.67
C ILE A 13 -1.51 2.60 10.76
N HIS A 14 -0.81 1.53 11.14
CA HIS A 14 0.25 0.96 10.32
C HIS A 14 -0.31 -0.10 9.37
N LEU A 15 -0.31 0.21 8.07
CA LEU A 15 -0.54 -0.79 7.02
C LEU A 15 0.80 -1.26 6.47
N THR A 16 1.08 -2.55 6.66
CA THR A 16 2.28 -3.22 6.15
C THR A 16 1.90 -4.11 4.97
N ALA A 17 2.54 -3.91 3.83
CA ALA A 17 2.38 -4.77 2.66
C ALA A 17 3.54 -5.77 2.55
N THR A 18 3.23 -6.97 2.05
CA THR A 18 4.16 -8.07 1.74
C THR A 18 4.09 -8.39 0.24
N GLU A 19 4.97 -9.27 -0.28
CA GLU A 19 4.88 -9.71 -1.68
C GLU A 19 3.55 -10.41 -2.03
N SER A 20 2.89 -11.03 -1.06
CA SER A 20 1.61 -11.74 -1.22
C SER A 20 0.38 -10.85 -1.02
N THR A 21 0.57 -9.59 -0.66
CA THR A 21 -0.54 -8.66 -0.41
C THR A 21 -1.24 -8.33 -1.72
N MET A 22 -2.58 -8.43 -1.76
CA MET A 22 -3.39 -8.04 -2.91
C MET A 22 -4.45 -7.04 -2.46
N PHE A 23 -4.47 -5.87 -3.10
CA PHE A 23 -5.47 -4.84 -2.89
C PHE A 23 -6.37 -4.76 -4.11
N ALA A 24 -7.68 -4.82 -3.93
CA ALA A 24 -8.66 -4.75 -5.01
C ALA A 24 -9.93 -4.04 -4.54
N VAL A 25 -10.67 -3.47 -5.49
CA VAL A 25 -12.01 -2.92 -5.27
C VAL A 25 -13.02 -3.83 -5.98
N PRO A 26 -13.38 -4.98 -5.38
CA PRO A 26 -14.23 -5.96 -6.04
C PRO A 26 -15.64 -5.44 -6.33
N GLU A 27 -16.10 -4.42 -5.61
CA GLU A 27 -17.42 -3.79 -5.78
C GLU A 27 -17.59 -3.23 -7.19
N ALA A 28 -16.55 -2.59 -7.73
CA ALA A 28 -16.56 -2.01 -9.07
C ALA A 28 -16.76 -3.08 -10.15
N THR A 29 -16.17 -4.27 -9.97
CA THR A 29 -16.24 -5.39 -10.92
C THR A 29 -17.66 -5.96 -11.04
N ILE A 30 -18.47 -5.89 -9.99
CA ILE A 30 -19.86 -6.37 -9.97
C ILE A 30 -20.89 -5.27 -10.25
N GLY A 31 -20.45 -4.05 -10.58
CA GLY A 31 -21.33 -2.91 -10.83
C GLY A 31 -21.89 -2.25 -9.56
N CYS A 32 -21.28 -2.51 -8.41
CA CYS A 32 -21.59 -1.86 -7.14
C CYS A 32 -20.68 -0.64 -6.89
N PHE A 33 -21.13 0.26 -6.02
CA PHE A 33 -20.31 1.39 -5.58
C PHE A 33 -19.36 0.95 -4.44
N PRO A 34 -18.15 1.54 -4.32
CA PRO A 34 -17.20 1.24 -3.25
C PRO A 34 -17.71 1.67 -1.87
N ASP A 35 -18.24 0.70 -1.13
CA ASP A 35 -18.83 0.83 0.21
C ASP A 35 -17.76 0.88 1.33
N VAL A 36 -18.19 1.07 2.59
CA VAL A 36 -17.44 0.95 3.85
C VAL A 36 -16.23 1.87 3.91
N GLY A 37 -16.37 3.08 3.35
CA GLY A 37 -15.31 4.09 3.39
C GLY A 37 -14.16 3.84 2.42
N SER A 38 -14.27 2.89 1.49
CA SER A 38 -13.28 2.71 0.42
C SER A 38 -13.13 3.97 -0.42
N THR A 39 -14.24 4.67 -0.68
CA THR A 39 -14.25 6.00 -1.30
C THR A 39 -13.39 7.02 -0.53
N TYR A 40 -13.29 6.92 0.80
CA TYR A 40 -12.43 7.79 1.60
C TYR A 40 -10.97 7.59 1.20
N VAL A 41 -10.50 6.36 1.14
CA VAL A 41 -9.09 6.07 0.81
C VAL A 41 -8.80 6.41 -0.65
N LEU A 42 -9.68 6.01 -1.58
CA LEU A 42 -9.49 6.18 -3.02
C LEU A 42 -9.32 7.65 -3.43
N VAL A 43 -10.12 8.56 -2.89
CA VAL A 43 -10.03 10.01 -3.25
C VAL A 43 -8.74 10.67 -2.74
N ARG A 44 -8.04 10.08 -1.76
CA ARG A 44 -6.73 10.58 -1.29
C ARG A 44 -5.54 10.03 -2.06
N LEU A 45 -5.73 9.06 -2.96
CA LEU A 45 -4.65 8.52 -3.77
C LEU A 45 -4.23 9.56 -4.82
N ASP A 46 -2.92 9.71 -5.00
CA ASP A 46 -2.39 10.64 -5.99
C ASP A 46 -2.66 10.17 -7.43
N ALA A 47 -2.59 11.12 -8.37
CA ALA A 47 -2.62 10.88 -9.81
C ALA A 47 -3.88 10.17 -10.36
N GLU A 48 -5.06 10.42 -9.76
CA GLU A 48 -6.36 9.84 -10.18
C GLU A 48 -6.42 8.31 -10.13
N ILE A 49 -5.46 7.68 -9.45
CA ILE A 49 -5.35 6.23 -9.38
C ILE A 49 -6.51 5.63 -8.60
N GLY A 50 -7.01 6.36 -7.59
CA GLY A 50 -8.23 5.98 -6.88
C GLY A 50 -9.47 5.96 -7.77
N THR A 51 -9.62 6.95 -8.65
CA THR A 51 -10.69 7.00 -9.66
C THR A 51 -10.57 5.83 -10.63
N TYR A 52 -9.36 5.54 -11.11
CA TYR A 52 -9.09 4.40 -11.97
C TYR A 52 -9.50 3.08 -11.31
N LEU A 53 -9.10 2.84 -10.05
CA LEU A 53 -9.45 1.62 -9.31
C LEU A 53 -10.96 1.50 -9.05
N ALA A 54 -11.62 2.63 -8.75
CA ALA A 54 -13.06 2.68 -8.51
C ALA A 54 -13.89 2.34 -9.77
N VAL A 55 -13.39 2.65 -10.96
CA VAL A 55 -14.11 2.40 -12.23
C VAL A 55 -13.73 1.06 -12.84
N MET A 56 -12.45 0.70 -12.80
CA MET A 56 -11.95 -0.50 -13.48
C MET A 56 -12.04 -1.75 -12.62
N GLY A 57 -12.05 -1.64 -11.29
CA GLY A 57 -12.05 -2.79 -10.37
C GLY A 57 -10.79 -3.64 -10.43
N ASN A 58 -9.68 -3.08 -10.94
CA ASN A 58 -8.40 -3.79 -11.05
C ASN A 58 -7.78 -4.05 -9.67
N SER A 59 -7.09 -5.17 -9.56
CA SER A 59 -6.29 -5.52 -8.39
C SER A 59 -4.83 -5.10 -8.54
N MET A 60 -4.18 -4.84 -7.41
CA MET A 60 -2.78 -4.45 -7.31
C MET A 60 -2.07 -5.34 -6.29
N ALA A 61 -0.81 -5.68 -6.56
CA ALA A 61 -0.08 -6.66 -5.78
C ALA A 61 1.18 -6.07 -5.13
N GLY A 62 1.42 -6.51 -3.90
CA GLY A 62 2.61 -6.28 -3.10
C GLY A 62 3.13 -4.86 -3.12
N TYR A 63 4.28 -4.67 -3.75
CA TYR A 63 4.99 -3.39 -3.76
C TYR A 63 4.20 -2.25 -4.43
N GLN A 64 3.29 -2.55 -5.36
CA GLN A 64 2.42 -1.54 -5.97
C GLN A 64 1.56 -0.83 -4.92
N VAL A 65 1.09 -1.56 -3.91
CA VAL A 65 0.27 -1.03 -2.80
C VAL A 65 1.08 -0.02 -1.97
N TYR A 66 2.36 -0.29 -1.76
CA TYR A 66 3.28 0.64 -1.10
C TYR A 66 3.59 1.86 -1.98
N HIS A 67 3.88 1.65 -3.27
CA HIS A 67 4.20 2.74 -4.19
C HIS A 67 3.03 3.73 -4.39
N LEU A 68 1.80 3.25 -4.19
CA LEU A 68 0.58 4.05 -4.26
C LEU A 68 0.19 4.73 -2.95
N CYS A 69 1.05 4.67 -1.92
CA CYS A 69 0.77 5.22 -0.60
C CYS A 69 -0.46 4.59 0.08
N ILE A 70 -0.90 3.38 -0.34
CA ILE A 70 -1.97 2.64 0.34
C ILE A 70 -1.39 1.93 1.57
N ALA A 71 -0.18 1.37 1.44
CA ALA A 71 0.59 0.83 2.55
C ALA A 71 1.66 1.81 3.00
N THR A 72 1.91 1.84 4.31
CA THR A 72 2.93 2.70 4.94
C THR A 72 4.32 2.09 4.90
N HIS A 73 4.41 0.76 4.99
CA HIS A 73 5.67 0.01 5.02
C HIS A 73 5.57 -1.19 4.08
N TYR A 74 6.71 -1.60 3.51
CA TYR A 74 6.80 -2.83 2.73
C TYR A 74 7.81 -3.77 3.38
N ILE A 75 7.29 -4.89 3.89
CA ILE A 75 8.07 -5.88 4.64
C ILE A 75 7.90 -7.23 3.95
N PRO A 76 8.98 -7.90 3.51
CA PRO A 76 8.90 -9.23 2.93
C PRO A 76 8.30 -10.25 3.91
N SER A 77 7.54 -11.24 3.41
CA SER A 77 6.80 -12.17 4.29
C SER A 77 7.70 -12.92 5.28
N HIS A 78 8.95 -13.19 4.91
CA HIS A 78 9.93 -13.86 5.78
C HIS A 78 10.37 -13.03 7.01
N HIS A 79 10.12 -11.71 7.01
CA HIS A 79 10.39 -10.83 8.15
C HIS A 79 9.19 -10.62 9.08
N ILE A 80 8.02 -11.19 8.77
CA ILE A 80 6.83 -11.08 9.60
C ILE A 80 6.97 -11.82 10.95
N PRO A 81 7.57 -13.02 11.04
CA PRO A 81 7.81 -13.64 12.34
C PRO A 81 8.75 -12.83 13.26
N PRO A 82 9.97 -12.40 12.83
CA PRO A 82 10.87 -11.68 13.72
C PRO A 82 10.36 -10.29 14.12
N ILE A 83 9.60 -9.61 13.26
CA ILE A 83 9.01 -8.32 13.63
C ILE A 83 7.94 -8.47 14.71
N LEU A 84 7.14 -9.54 14.65
CA LEU A 84 6.10 -9.81 15.65
C LEU A 84 6.71 -10.13 17.02
N GLU A 85 7.79 -10.91 17.06
CA GLU A 85 8.57 -11.16 18.28
C GLU A 85 9.16 -9.87 18.85
N ARG A 86 9.75 -9.03 17.98
CA ARG A 86 10.34 -7.75 18.39
C ARG A 86 9.28 -6.80 18.95
N LEU A 87 8.13 -6.68 18.29
CA LEU A 87 7.00 -5.88 18.76
C LEU A 87 6.44 -6.40 20.09
N GLY A 88 6.36 -7.72 20.27
CA GLY A 88 5.92 -8.34 21.52
C GLY A 88 6.90 -8.15 22.69
N ALA A 89 8.19 -7.98 22.40
CA ALA A 89 9.22 -7.72 23.42
C ALA A 89 9.30 -6.24 23.85
N LEU A 90 8.63 -5.33 23.14
CA LEU A 90 8.62 -3.91 23.49
C LEU A 90 7.88 -3.69 24.81
N LYS A 91 8.58 -3.13 25.81
CA LYS A 91 8.01 -2.81 27.13
C LYS A 91 7.14 -1.53 27.14
N GLY A 92 7.02 -0.85 26.01
CA GLY A 92 6.17 0.33 25.85
C GLY A 92 5.70 0.47 24.40
N LEU A 93 4.38 0.45 24.21
CA LEU A 93 3.69 0.70 22.93
C LEU A 93 3.63 2.20 22.64
N GLY A 94 4.79 2.86 22.75
CA GLY A 94 4.94 4.22 22.27
C GLY A 94 4.79 4.21 20.75
N PRO A 95 4.02 5.13 20.15
CA PRO A 95 3.89 5.19 18.70
C PRO A 95 5.24 5.42 17.99
N HIS A 96 6.17 6.11 18.64
CA HIS A 96 7.53 6.27 18.13
C HIS A 96 8.33 4.96 18.13
N SER A 97 8.23 4.14 19.17
CA SER A 97 9.00 2.88 19.25
C SER A 97 8.48 1.83 18.27
N VAL A 98 7.16 1.82 18.02
CA VAL A 98 6.57 0.97 16.98
C VAL A 98 7.05 1.40 15.60
N ASN A 99 7.00 2.70 15.28
CA ASN A 99 7.42 3.18 13.96
C ASN A 99 8.91 2.91 13.72
N GLU A 100 9.77 3.16 14.71
CA GLU A 100 11.20 2.86 14.63
C GLU A 100 11.48 1.37 14.39
N THR A 101 10.73 0.50 15.06
CA THR A 101 10.85 -0.95 14.84
C THR A 101 10.41 -1.32 13.43
N LEU A 102 9.30 -0.76 12.93
CA LEU A 102 8.82 -1.05 11.57
C LEU A 102 9.77 -0.53 10.49
N ASP A 103 10.36 0.66 10.69
CA ASP A 103 11.35 1.28 9.81
C ASP A 103 12.63 0.41 9.69
N GLU A 104 13.02 -0.31 10.75
CA GLU A 104 14.16 -1.25 10.74
C GLU A 104 13.94 -2.41 9.74
N PHE A 105 12.70 -2.86 9.58
CA PHE A 105 12.35 -3.99 8.72
C PHE A 105 11.83 -3.56 7.34
N ASP A 106 11.64 -2.26 7.08
CA ASP A 106 11.17 -1.73 5.81
C ASP A 106 12.21 -1.96 4.70
N ARG A 107 11.85 -2.76 3.70
CA ARG A 107 12.76 -3.19 2.64
C ARG A 107 12.25 -2.78 1.29
N LYS A 108 12.67 -1.59 0.87
CA LYS A 108 12.34 -1.06 -0.45
C LYS A 108 13.09 -1.89 -1.51
N PRO A 109 12.42 -2.39 -2.56
CA PRO A 109 13.09 -3.04 -3.67
C PRO A 109 14.08 -2.06 -4.30
N SER A 110 15.29 -2.55 -4.57
CA SER A 110 16.44 -1.74 -5.01
C SER A 110 16.30 -1.18 -6.42
N SER A 111 15.32 -1.65 -7.21
CA SER A 111 15.18 -1.27 -8.61
C SER A 111 13.82 -0.64 -8.91
N ARG A 112 13.86 0.48 -9.64
CA ARG A 112 12.70 1.23 -10.14
C ARG A 112 11.92 0.49 -11.24
N LEU A 113 12.44 -0.65 -11.71
CA LEU A 113 12.03 -1.32 -12.94
C LEU A 113 10.98 -2.42 -12.75
N GLU A 114 10.70 -2.86 -11.51
CA GLU A 114 9.68 -3.90 -11.25
C GLU A 114 8.28 -3.33 -10.95
N VAL A 115 8.14 -2.00 -10.86
CA VAL A 115 6.82 -1.36 -10.85
C VAL A 115 6.31 -1.24 -12.28
N GLU A 116 6.26 -2.37 -13.00
CA GLU A 116 5.53 -2.41 -14.25
C GLU A 116 4.05 -2.34 -13.87
N PHE A 117 3.45 -1.17 -14.04
CA PHE A 117 2.00 -1.00 -14.00
C PHE A 117 1.42 -1.80 -15.17
N GLN A 118 1.17 -3.08 -14.95
CA GLN A 118 0.35 -3.89 -15.83
C GLN A 118 -1.13 -3.49 -15.65
N LEU A 119 -1.44 -2.23 -15.95
CA LEU A 119 -2.81 -1.81 -16.19
C LEU A 119 -3.17 -2.35 -17.58
N SER A 120 -3.74 -3.55 -17.59
CA SER A 120 -4.34 -4.15 -18.79
C SER A 120 -5.57 -3.35 -19.21
N ILE A 121 -5.35 -2.17 -19.81
CA ILE A 121 -6.35 -1.47 -20.60
C ILE A 121 -6.25 -2.08 -22.00
N GLY A 122 -7.34 -2.64 -22.51
CA GLY A 122 -7.37 -3.49 -23.71
C GLY A 122 -6.39 -3.07 -24.82
N ARG A 123 -5.50 -3.98 -25.22
CA ARG A 123 -4.53 -3.87 -26.34
C ARG A 123 -3.61 -2.65 -26.37
N GLY A 124 -3.55 -1.80 -25.34
CA GLY A 124 -2.69 -0.63 -25.30
C GLY A 124 -1.97 -0.53 -23.97
N GLN A 125 -0.65 -0.76 -23.96
CA GLN A 125 0.16 -0.52 -22.77
C GLN A 125 0.32 1.00 -22.55
N VAL A 126 -0.19 1.50 -21.43
CA VAL A 126 0.01 2.89 -21.02
C VAL A 126 1.13 2.93 -19.98
N ARG A 127 2.30 3.41 -20.40
CA ARG A 127 3.45 3.68 -19.52
C ARG A 127 3.19 4.98 -18.77
N VAL A 128 2.86 4.90 -17.48
CA VAL A 128 2.82 6.09 -16.61
C VAL A 128 4.23 6.34 -16.07
N GLY A 129 5.06 7.00 -16.87
CA GLY A 129 6.32 7.59 -16.44
C GLY A 129 6.21 9.11 -16.49
N ARG A 130 6.62 9.79 -15.42
CA ARG A 130 7.08 11.19 -15.53
C ARG A 130 8.47 11.21 -16.14
#